data_AF-N8W706-F1
#
_entry.id   AF-N8W706-F1
#
_cell.length_a   1.000
_cell.length_b   1.000
_cell.length_c   1.000
_cell.angle_alpha   90.00
_cell.angle_beta   90.00
_cell.angle_gamma   90.00
#
_symmetry.space_group_name_H-M   'P 1'
#
loop_
_entity.id
_entity.type
_entity.pdbx_description
1 polymer ?
#
loop_
_entity_poly.entity_id
_entity_poly.type
_entity_poly.pdbx_seq_one_letter_code
_entity_poly.pdbx_strand_id
1 'polypeptide(L)'
;MSLDKNSTHVRLSPENHQRAKVLANIKGKNLAQYLAWLLEKEIAGEWHILNIEAKNMERLGLTGLIRELSTEVEIDEGLEGITGNQGQ
;
A
#
# COMPACT_ATOMS: atom_id res chain seq x y z
N MET A 1 -30.18 -13.18 -7.56
CA MET A 1 -28.83 -12.88 -8.08
C MET A 1 -27.85 -13.82 -7.39
N SER A 2 -27.45 -14.91 -8.04
CA SER A 2 -26.44 -15.81 -7.49
C SER A 2 -25.10 -15.08 -7.58
N LEU A 3 -24.43 -14.84 -6.45
CA LEU A 3 -23.03 -14.45 -6.46
C LEU A 3 -22.28 -15.62 -7.11
N ASP A 4 -21.71 -15.43 -8.30
CA ASP A 4 -20.79 -16.39 -8.89
C ASP A 4 -19.67 -16.61 -7.88
N LYS A 5 -19.69 -17.78 -7.24
CA LYS A 5 -18.74 -18.14 -6.17
C LYS A 5 -17.42 -18.52 -6.81
N ASN A 6 -16.71 -17.53 -7.32
CA ASN A 6 -15.34 -17.69 -7.78
C ASN A 6 -14.45 -17.91 -6.54
N SER A 7 -13.93 -19.13 -6.39
CA SER A 7 -12.96 -19.46 -5.36
C SER A 7 -11.55 -19.33 -5.93
N THR A 8 -10.70 -18.53 -5.27
CA THR A 8 -9.31 -18.33 -5.67
C THR A 8 -8.40 -19.02 -4.67
N HIS A 9 -7.52 -19.89 -5.14
CA HIS A 9 -6.52 -20.53 -4.30
C HIS A 9 -5.27 -19.65 -4.19
N VAL A 10 -4.93 -19.21 -2.98
CA VAL A 10 -3.77 -18.36 -2.71
C VAL A 10 -2.72 -19.14 -1.94
N ARG A 11 -1.46 -19.09 -2.41
CA ARG A 11 -0.31 -19.64 -1.68
C ARG A 11 0.36 -18.51 -0.89
N LEU A 12 0.52 -18.73 0.41
CA LEU A 12 1.15 -17.79 1.33
C LEU A 12 2.38 -18.45 1.96
N SER A 13 3.39 -17.65 2.31
CA SER A 13 4.48 -18.14 3.14
C SER A 13 3.94 -18.60 4.51
N PRO A 14 4.56 -19.59 5.16
CA PRO A 14 4.10 -20.11 6.44
C PRO A 14 4.00 -19.02 7.52
N GLU A 15 4.94 -18.08 7.52
CA GLU A 15 4.98 -16.95 8.43
C GLU A 15 3.79 -16.00 8.21
N ASN A 16 3.53 -15.60 6.95
CA ASN A 16 2.40 -14.72 6.65
C ASN A 16 1.05 -15.40 6.89
N HIS A 17 0.96 -16.71 6.69
CA HIS A 17 -0.22 -17.48 7.04
C HIS A 17 -0.50 -17.43 8.55
N GLN A 18 0.52 -17.57 9.40
CA GLN A 18 0.38 -17.45 10.85
C GLN A 18 -0.04 -16.04 11.28
N ARG A 19 0.62 -15.01 10.73
CA ARG A 19 0.27 -13.59 10.99
C ARG A 19 -1.18 -13.31 10.61
N ALA A 20 -1.61 -13.74 9.43
CA ALA A 20 -2.98 -13.56 8.96
C ALA A 20 -4.00 -14.28 9.86
N LYS A 21 -3.67 -15.45 10.39
CA LYS A 21 -4.52 -16.19 11.33
C LYS A 21 -4.72 -15.45 12.64
N VAL A 22 -3.66 -14.89 13.21
CA VAL A 22 -3.74 -14.07 14.43
C VAL A 22 -4.59 -12.82 14.18
N LEU A 23 -4.34 -12.12 13.08
CA LEU A 23 -5.08 -10.90 12.73
C LEU A 23 -6.57 -11.18 12.46
N ALA A 24 -6.88 -12.27 11.78
CA ALA A 24 -8.26 -12.70 11.54
C ALA A 24 -9.01 -12.96 12.85
N ASN A 25 -8.35 -13.64 13.81
CA ASN A 25 -8.90 -13.90 15.14
C ASN A 25 -9.17 -12.59 15.90
N ILE A 26 -8.23 -11.65 15.90
CA ILE A 26 -8.39 -10.34 16.56
C ILE A 26 -9.58 -9.57 15.97
N LYS A 27 -9.77 -9.66 14.66
CA LYS A 27 -10.87 -9.00 13.94
C LYS A 27 -12.19 -9.78 14.00
N GLY A 28 -12.22 -10.96 14.63
CA GLY A 28 -13.42 -11.82 14.72
C GLY A 28 -13.91 -12.33 13.37
N LYS A 29 -13.04 -12.43 12.36
CA LYS A 29 -13.39 -12.86 11.00
C LYS A 29 -12.80 -14.23 10.71
N ASN A 30 -13.45 -15.00 9.83
CA ASN A 30 -12.83 -16.20 9.26
C ASN A 30 -11.58 -15.79 8.46
N LEU A 31 -10.50 -16.58 8.52
CA LEU A 31 -9.26 -16.34 7.79
C LEU A 31 -9.50 -16.02 6.30
N ALA A 32 -10.34 -16.80 5.62
CA ALA A 32 -10.63 -16.57 4.19
C ALA A 32 -11.33 -15.22 3.96
N GLN A 33 -12.27 -14.85 4.83
CA GLN A 33 -12.97 -13.57 4.75
C GLN A 33 -12.05 -12.40 5.10
N TYR A 34 -11.14 -12.59 6.05
CA TYR A 34 -10.16 -11.59 6.42
C TYR A 34 -9.16 -11.34 5.29
N LEU A 35 -8.65 -12.39 4.66
CA LEU A 35 -7.75 -12.28 3.51
C LEU A 35 -8.44 -11.68 2.28
N ALA A 36 -9.68 -12.08 2.00
CA ALA A 36 -10.47 -11.46 0.93
C ALA A 36 -10.68 -9.96 1.17
N TRP A 37 -11.03 -9.59 2.40
CA TRP A 37 -11.18 -8.19 2.79
C TRP A 37 -9.87 -7.39 2.66
N LEU A 38 -8.74 -7.98 3.02
CA LEU A 38 -7.43 -7.34 2.89
C LEU A 38 -7.06 -7.14 1.41
N LEU A 39 -7.33 -8.14 0.56
CA LEU A 39 -7.12 -8.04 -0.88
C LEU A 39 -7.97 -6.93 -1.52
N GLU A 40 -9.26 -6.86 -1.16
CA GLU A 40 -10.15 -5.79 -1.64
C GLU A 40 -9.67 -4.40 -1.20
N LYS A 41 -9.15 -4.30 0.03
CA LYS A 41 -8.61 -3.04 0.55
C LYS A 41 -7.39 -2.58 -0.24
N GLU A 42 -6.49 -3.49 -0.56
CA GLU A 42 -5.29 -3.17 -1.34
C GLU A 42 -5.65 -2.73 -2.76
N ILE A 43 -6.52 -3.50 -3.45
CA ILE A 43 -6.98 -3.16 -4.80
C ILE A 43 -7.66 -1.78 -4.83
N ALA A 44 -8.54 -1.50 -3.85
CA ALA A 44 -9.20 -0.21 -3.76
C ALA A 44 -8.22 0.94 -3.46
N GLY A 45 -7.17 0.69 -2.66
CA GLY A 45 -6.11 1.63 -2.37
C GLY A 45 -5.30 2.00 -3.61
N GLU A 46 -4.80 0.99 -4.33
CA GLU A 46 -4.07 1.15 -5.60
C GLU A 46 -4.91 1.91 -6.63
N TRP A 47 -6.17 1.52 -6.79
CA TRP A 47 -7.09 2.21 -7.69
C TRP A 47 -7.32 3.68 -7.29
N HIS A 48 -7.39 3.96 -5.99
CA HIS A 48 -7.58 5.31 -5.49
C HIS A 48 -6.39 6.21 -5.84
N ILE A 49 -5.16 5.71 -5.67
CA ILE A 49 -3.93 6.42 -6.01
C ILE A 49 -3.91 6.74 -7.52
N LEU A 50 -4.14 5.72 -8.36
CA LEU A 50 -4.17 5.90 -9.81
C LEU A 50 -5.24 6.91 -10.25
N ASN A 51 -6.41 6.90 -9.62
CA ASN A 51 -7.48 7.84 -9.95
C ASN A 51 -7.14 9.29 -9.55
N ILE A 52 -6.35 9.49 -8.48
CA ILE A 52 -5.83 10.81 -8.13
C ILE A 52 -4.83 11.29 -9.18
N GLU A 53 -3.89 10.42 -9.55
CA GLU A 53 -2.87 10.71 -10.57
C GLU A 53 -3.52 11.09 -11.90
N ALA A 54 -4.49 10.29 -12.36
CA ALA A 54 -5.23 10.56 -13.59
C ALA A 54 -5.95 11.93 -13.55
N LYS A 55 -6.54 12.29 -12.41
CA LYS A 55 -7.17 13.61 -12.23
C LYS A 55 -6.16 14.75 -12.18
N ASN A 56 -4.99 14.53 -11.58
CA ASN A 56 -3.90 15.50 -11.57
C ASN A 56 -3.38 15.75 -12.98
N MET A 57 -3.19 14.70 -13.78
CA MET A 57 -2.84 14.78 -15.20
C MET A 57 -3.91 15.52 -16.02
N GLU A 58 -5.20 15.25 -15.82
CA GLU A 58 -6.28 15.96 -16.50
C GLU A 58 -6.32 17.45 -16.13
N ARG A 59 -6.09 17.77 -14.85
CA ARG A 59 -6.15 19.14 -14.33
C ARG A 59 -4.93 19.99 -14.70
N LEU A 60 -3.74 19.39 -14.78
CA LEU A 60 -2.47 20.10 -14.94
C LEU A 60 -1.76 19.82 -16.29
N GLY A 61 -2.25 18.87 -17.09
CA GLY A 61 -1.58 18.41 -18.31
C GLY A 61 -0.20 17.80 -18.03
N LEU A 62 0.66 17.75 -19.05
CA LEU A 62 2.07 17.27 -18.96
C LEU A 62 2.89 17.94 -17.85
N THR A 63 2.54 19.17 -17.46
CA THR A 63 3.17 19.92 -16.38
C THR A 63 2.90 19.38 -14.98
N GLY A 64 1.81 18.63 -14.76
CA GLY A 64 1.53 17.96 -13.48
C GLY A 64 2.43 16.74 -13.24
N LEU A 65 2.58 15.92 -14.29
CA LEU A 65 3.38 14.70 -14.31
C LEU A 65 4.86 14.97 -13.95
N ILE A 66 5.44 16.04 -14.50
CA ILE A 66 6.83 16.46 -14.24
C ILE A 66 7.02 16.86 -12.76
N ARG A 67 5.99 17.41 -12.11
CA ARG A 67 6.06 17.84 -10.73
C ARG A 67 5.98 16.66 -9.77
N GLU A 68 5.10 15.68 -9.99
CA GLU A 68 4.98 14.47 -9.16
C GLU A 68 6.27 13.63 -9.20
N LEU A 69 6.82 13.36 -10.40
CA LEU A 69 8.14 12.71 -10.59
C LEU A 69 9.32 13.47 -9.95
N SER A 70 9.25 14.80 -9.85
CA SER A 70 10.30 15.59 -9.19
C SER A 70 10.19 15.62 -7.66
N THR A 71 9.06 15.17 -7.09
CA THR A 71 8.85 15.08 -5.64
C THR A 71 9.05 13.68 -5.07
N GLU A 72 9.38 12.69 -5.90
CA GLU A 72 10.00 11.45 -5.43
C GLU A 72 11.41 11.76 -4.94
N VAL A 73 11.49 12.25 -3.69
CA VAL A 73 12.73 12.32 -2.92
C VAL A 73 13.13 10.87 -2.63
N GLU A 74 14.22 10.41 -3.24
CA GLU A 74 14.95 9.23 -2.74
C GLU A 74 15.25 9.48 -1.26
N ILE A 75 14.55 8.76 -0.38
CA ILE A 75 14.92 8.70 1.02
C ILE A 75 16.15 7.78 1.06
N ASP A 76 17.33 8.40 0.92
CA ASP A 76 18.60 7.76 1.23
C ASP A 76 18.66 7.56 2.75
N GLU A 77 18.13 6.43 3.23
CA GLU A 77 18.39 5.95 4.58
C GLU A 77 19.86 5.48 4.66
N GLY A 78 20.76 6.42 4.94
CA GLY A 78 22.06 6.07 5.49
C GLY A 78 23.17 7.09 5.24
N LEU A 79 23.53 7.86 6.27
CA LEU A 79 24.89 7.84 6.86
C LEU A 79 25.01 8.92 7.97
N GLU A 80 25.21 8.42 9.19
CA GLU A 80 26.11 8.91 10.24
C GLU A 80 26.47 10.40 10.30
N GLY A 81 26.25 11.02 11.47
CA GLY A 81 26.94 12.27 11.80
C GLY A 81 26.47 12.99 13.06
N ILE A 82 26.52 12.34 14.22
CA ILE A 82 26.53 13.07 15.51
C ILE A 82 27.95 13.61 15.71
N THR A 83 28.19 14.89 15.40
CA THR A 83 29.43 15.59 15.79
C THR A 83 29.17 17.08 15.92
N GLY A 84 29.40 17.61 17.12
CA GLY A 84 29.09 18.99 17.48
C GLY A 84 30.20 20.01 17.20
N ASN A 85 29.98 21.19 17.80
CA ASN A 85 30.94 22.11 18.43
C ASN A 85 31.01 23.55 17.86
N GLN A 86 30.68 24.49 18.76
CA GLN A 86 31.10 25.89 19.01
C GLN A 86 30.78 27.04 18.04
N GLY A 87 29.99 27.98 18.57
CA GLY A 87 30.55 29.22 19.08
C GLY A 87 30.81 30.33 18.06
N GLN A 88 29.93 31.33 18.05
CA GLN A 88 30.27 32.75 18.28
C GLN A 88 29.00 33.54 18.56
#